data_AF-A0A4W5K157-F1
#
_entry.id   AF-A0A4W5K157-F1
#
_cell.length_a   1.000
_cell.length_b   1.000
_cell.length_c   1.000
_cell.angle_alpha   90.00
_cell.angle_beta   90.00
_cell.angle_gamma   90.00
#
_symmetry.space_group_name_H-M   'P 1'
#
loop_
_entity.id
_entity.type
_entity.pdbx_description
1 polymer ?
#
loop_
_entity_poly.entity_id
_entity_poly.type
_entity_poly.pdbx_seq_one_letter_code
_entity_poly.pdbx_strand_id
1 'polypeptide(L)'
;MFSALLGHKPQFVRLLLENGVCLREFLGDQTTLCDLYTQLPTSCFFLRRLAKRIQTEKCRRSQTLSPRGVAGRTISLSHVSDEIRHLLGSFTQPLYPLPGLYSTRYPKEDVAVTVCSVSAIAVMRSVPRGC
;
A
#
# COMPACT_ATOMS: atom_id res chain seq x y z
N MET A 1 -8.66 -9.02 17.36
CA MET A 1 -7.71 -8.05 16.78
C MET A 1 -8.40 -7.03 15.89
N PHE A 2 -9.04 -7.46 14.79
CA PHE A 2 -9.72 -6.59 13.81
C PHE A 2 -10.64 -5.53 14.43
N SER A 3 -11.58 -5.89 15.30
CA SER A 3 -12.49 -4.91 15.95
C SER A 3 -11.77 -3.90 16.85
N ALA A 4 -10.63 -4.28 17.43
CA ALA A 4 -9.83 -3.35 18.24
C ALA A 4 -9.12 -2.31 17.36
N LEU A 5 -8.69 -2.71 16.15
CA LEU A 5 -8.13 -1.80 15.15
C LEU A 5 -9.19 -0.82 14.63
N LEU A 6 -10.37 -1.33 14.28
CA LEU A 6 -11.50 -0.51 13.79
C LEU A 6 -12.04 0.45 14.85
N GLY A 7 -12.15 -0.03 16.09
CA GLY A 7 -12.61 0.78 17.20
C GLY A 7 -11.59 1.80 17.70
N HIS A 8 -10.42 1.93 17.05
CA HIS A 8 -9.32 2.77 17.48
C HIS A 8 -8.97 2.59 18.97
N LYS A 9 -8.90 1.33 19.43
CA LYS A 9 -8.62 0.97 20.83
C LYS A 9 -7.17 0.48 21.00
N PRO A 10 -6.17 1.38 21.11
CA PRO A 10 -4.75 1.00 21.14
C PRO A 10 -4.39 0.14 22.34
N GLN A 11 -5.03 0.34 23.50
CA GLN A 11 -4.80 -0.48 24.69
C GLN A 11 -5.20 -1.95 24.47
N PHE A 12 -6.33 -2.19 23.81
CA PHE A 12 -6.75 -3.56 23.43
C PHE A 12 -5.84 -4.16 22.38
N VAL A 13 -5.41 -3.37 21.39
CA VAL A 13 -4.44 -3.83 20.39
C VAL A 13 -3.13 -4.27 21.05
N ARG A 14 -2.61 -3.46 21.97
CA ARG A 14 -1.40 -3.77 22.73
C ARG A 14 -1.56 -5.05 23.54
N LEU A 15 -2.66 -5.18 24.30
CA LEU A 15 -2.95 -6.37 25.08
C LEU A 15 -3.01 -7.63 24.18
N LEU A 16 -3.67 -7.55 23.03
CA LEU A 16 -3.76 -8.66 22.08
C LEU A 16 -2.40 -9.09 21.53
N LEU A 17 -1.52 -8.12 21.23
CA LEU A 17 -0.16 -8.41 20.78
C LEU A 17 0.69 -9.04 21.90
N GLU A 18 0.57 -8.54 23.12
CA GLU A 18 1.24 -9.12 24.31
C GLU A 18 0.75 -10.55 24.61
N ASN A 19 -0.49 -10.88 24.26
CA ASN A 19 -1.08 -12.22 24.42
C ASN A 19 -0.84 -13.16 23.21
N GLY A 20 0.12 -12.83 22.32
CA GLY A 20 0.58 -13.76 21.28
C GLY A 20 -0.19 -13.70 19.96
N VAL A 21 -0.96 -12.64 19.69
CA VAL A 21 -1.51 -12.42 18.34
C VAL A 21 -0.36 -12.12 17.36
N CYS A 22 -0.15 -13.00 16.40
CA CYS A 22 0.87 -12.83 15.37
C CYS A 22 0.34 -11.99 14.20
N LEU A 23 0.88 -10.77 14.01
CA LEU A 23 0.45 -9.87 12.93
C LEU A 23 0.68 -10.44 11.53
N ARG A 24 1.71 -11.26 11.35
CA ARG A 24 2.01 -11.87 10.04
C ARG A 24 0.93 -12.87 9.63
N GLU A 25 0.39 -13.63 10.58
CA GLU A 25 -0.71 -14.56 10.33
C GLU A 25 -2.02 -13.79 10.15
N PHE A 26 -2.26 -12.77 10.99
CA PHE A 26 -3.45 -11.94 10.92
C PHE A 26 -3.58 -11.14 9.61
N LEU A 27 -2.48 -10.59 9.09
CA LEU A 27 -2.43 -9.83 7.84
C LEU A 27 -2.01 -10.69 6.63
N GLY A 28 -1.91 -12.01 6.81
CA GLY A 28 -1.51 -12.93 5.75
C GLY A 28 -2.51 -12.97 4.60
N ASP A 29 -3.79 -12.71 4.89
CA ASP A 29 -4.83 -12.61 3.87
C ASP A 29 -5.01 -11.16 3.38
N GLN A 30 -4.98 -10.99 2.06
CA GLN A 30 -5.24 -9.70 1.42
C GLN A 30 -6.67 -9.21 1.67
N THR A 31 -7.62 -10.11 1.91
CA THR A 31 -9.02 -9.74 2.20
C THR A 31 -9.13 -8.94 3.49
N THR A 32 -8.41 -9.35 4.54
CA THR A 32 -8.42 -8.68 5.85
C THR A 32 -7.89 -7.24 5.75
N LEU A 33 -6.85 -7.04 4.93
CA LEU A 33 -6.34 -5.70 4.62
C LEU A 33 -7.35 -4.87 3.84
N CYS A 34 -8.02 -5.44 2.83
CA CYS A 34 -9.07 -4.75 2.08
C CYS A 34 -10.23 -4.31 2.99
N ASP A 35 -10.63 -5.17 3.92
CA ASP A 35 -11.69 -4.88 4.87
C ASP A 35 -11.29 -3.74 5.82
N LEU A 36 -10.03 -3.71 6.29
CA LEU A 36 -9.51 -2.58 7.07
C LEU A 36 -9.56 -1.27 6.29
N TYR A 37 -9.17 -1.26 5.01
CA TYR A 37 -9.26 -0.06 4.16
C TYR A 37 -10.71 0.36 3.91
N THR A 38 -11.63 -0.59 3.78
CA THR A 38 -13.05 -0.33 3.57
C THR A 38 -13.69 0.35 4.78
N GLN A 39 -13.22 0.02 5.98
CA GLN A 39 -13.76 0.55 7.24
C GLN A 39 -12.97 1.73 7.81
N LEU A 40 -12.09 2.36 7.02
CA LEU A 40 -11.42 3.60 7.42
C LEU A 40 -12.45 4.71 7.73
N PRO A 41 -12.15 5.65 8.65
CA PRO A 41 -13.03 6.75 8.99
C PRO A 41 -13.43 7.57 7.76
N THR A 42 -14.71 7.90 7.62
CA THR A 42 -15.25 8.65 6.46
C THR A 42 -14.70 10.07 6.34
N SER A 43 -14.18 10.63 7.44
CA SER A 43 -13.46 11.91 7.49
C SER A 43 -12.08 11.86 6.83
N CYS A 44 -11.54 10.67 6.55
CA CYS A 44 -10.21 10.50 6.00
C CYS A 44 -10.12 11.03 4.56
N PHE A 45 -9.23 11.99 4.32
CA PHE A 45 -8.97 12.56 2.99
C PHE A 45 -8.50 11.51 1.97
N PHE A 46 -7.72 10.52 2.44
CA PHE A 46 -7.27 9.40 1.62
C PHE A 46 -8.44 8.64 0.99
N LEU A 47 -9.46 8.29 1.79
CA LEU A 47 -10.65 7.61 1.29
C LEU A 47 -11.44 8.43 0.27
N ARG A 48 -11.46 9.77 0.43
CA ARG A 48 -12.12 10.67 -0.51
C ARG A 48 -11.40 10.68 -1.86
N ARG A 49 -10.07 10.75 -1.87
CA ARG A 49 -9.27 10.69 -3.10
C ARG A 49 -9.38 9.33 -3.78
N LEU A 50 -9.30 8.25 -3.00
CA LEU A 50 -9.45 6.89 -3.48
C LEU A 50 -10.81 6.66 -4.13
N ALA A 51 -11.90 7.13 -3.51
CA ALA A 51 -13.24 7.02 -4.09
C ALA A 51 -13.37 7.82 -5.40
N LYS A 52 -12.77 9.02 -5.47
CA LYS A 52 -12.75 9.82 -6.70
C LYS A 52 -12.03 9.07 -7.83
N ARG A 53 -10.90 8.43 -7.54
CA ARG A 53 -10.16 7.59 -8.51
C ARG A 53 -10.99 6.43 -9.04
N ILE A 54 -11.59 5.66 -8.13
CA ILE A 54 -12.43 4.50 -8.49
C ILE A 54 -13.59 4.95 -9.39
N GLN A 55 -14.22 6.08 -9.07
CA GLN A 55 -15.30 6.63 -9.88
C GLN A 55 -14.80 7.08 -11.26
N THR A 56 -13.63 7.75 -11.35
CA THR A 56 -13.07 8.17 -12.64
C THR A 56 -12.72 6.98 -13.54
N GLU A 57 -12.18 5.90 -12.99
CA GLU A 57 -11.89 4.67 -13.72
C GLU A 57 -13.18 3.98 -14.20
N LYS A 58 -14.22 3.95 -13.34
CA LYS A 58 -15.53 3.41 -13.71
C LYS A 58 -16.16 4.20 -14.86
N CYS A 59 -16.11 5.53 -14.85
CA CYS A 59 -16.62 6.37 -15.94
C CYS A 59 -15.88 6.14 -17.27
N ARG A 60 -14.55 5.93 -17.24
CA ARG A 60 -13.78 5.60 -18.45
C ARG A 60 -14.18 4.26 -19.05
N ARG A 61 -14.46 3.26 -18.20
CA ARG A 61 -14.90 1.92 -18.64
C ARG A 61 -16.39 1.84 -19.00
N SER A 62 -17.20 2.80 -18.54
CA SER A 62 -18.66 2.82 -18.73
C SER A 62 -19.13 3.57 -19.98
N GLN A 63 -18.26 3.86 -20.95
CA GLN A 63 -18.68 4.33 -22.28
C GLN A 63 -19.42 3.24 -23.09
N THR A 64 -19.54 2.02 -22.56
CA THR A 64 -20.27 0.91 -23.19
C THR A 64 -21.24 0.21 -22.22
N LEU A 65 -22.27 0.92 -21.72
CA LEU A 65 -23.57 0.42 -21.20
C LEU A 65 -23.97 0.96 -19.78
N SER A 66 -24.99 1.82 -19.81
CA SER A 66 -26.08 2.14 -18.86
C SER A 66 -25.85 2.34 -17.33
N PRO A 67 -26.57 3.31 -16.70
CA PRO A 67 -26.45 3.64 -15.28
C PRO A 67 -27.56 2.98 -14.44
N ARG A 68 -27.20 2.19 -13.43
CA ARG A 68 -27.96 2.02 -12.17
C ARG A 68 -27.25 1.00 -11.29
N GLY A 69 -27.19 1.30 -10.00
CA GLY A 69 -26.70 0.37 -8.99
C GLY A 69 -25.75 1.07 -8.05
N VAL A 70 -26.22 1.25 -6.81
CA VAL A 70 -25.45 1.64 -5.63
C VAL A 70 -24.18 0.81 -5.62
N ALA A 71 -23.11 1.38 -6.17
CA ALA A 71 -21.85 0.67 -6.29
C ALA A 71 -21.28 0.57 -4.89
N GLY A 72 -21.49 -0.58 -4.26
CA GLY A 72 -20.73 -1.01 -3.10
C GLY A 72 -19.28 -0.63 -3.35
N ARG A 73 -18.71 0.12 -2.42
CA ARG A 73 -17.43 0.78 -2.56
C ARG A 73 -16.33 -0.26 -2.36
N THR A 74 -16.23 -1.22 -3.27
CA THR A 74 -15.27 -2.32 -3.19
C THR A 74 -13.88 -1.77 -3.45
N ILE A 75 -13.13 -1.56 -2.37
CA ILE A 75 -11.74 -1.11 -2.42
C ILE A 75 -10.87 -2.34 -2.65
N SER A 76 -10.11 -2.34 -3.75
CA SER A 76 -9.03 -3.33 -3.97
C SER A 76 -7.66 -2.71 -3.67
N LEU A 77 -6.70 -3.55 -3.29
CA LEU A 77 -5.33 -3.12 -2.98
C LEU A 77 -4.63 -2.42 -4.16
N SER A 78 -5.01 -2.73 -5.39
CA SER A 78 -4.49 -2.04 -6.58
C SER A 78 -4.80 -0.54 -6.56
N HIS A 79 -6.04 -0.16 -6.27
CA HIS A 79 -6.46 1.23 -6.19
C HIS A 79 -5.75 1.96 -5.03
N VAL A 80 -5.55 1.25 -3.91
CA VAL A 80 -4.80 1.76 -2.75
C VAL A 80 -3.33 1.99 -3.12
N SER A 81 -2.70 1.03 -3.81
CA SER A 81 -1.32 1.10 -4.28
C SER A 81 -1.09 2.30 -5.21
N ASP A 82 -2.00 2.50 -6.16
CA ASP A 82 -1.95 3.64 -7.07
C ASP A 82 -2.06 4.95 -6.30
N GLU A 83 -3.04 5.10 -5.40
CA GLU A 83 -3.21 6.34 -4.67
C GLU A 83 -2.02 6.64 -3.75
N ILE A 84 -1.44 5.62 -3.09
CA ILE A 84 -0.22 5.79 -2.29
C ILE A 84 0.95 6.20 -3.18
N ARG A 85 1.15 5.59 -4.35
CA ARG A 85 2.20 6.00 -5.30
C ARG A 85 2.02 7.44 -5.76
N HIS A 86 0.80 7.91 -5.96
CA HIS A 86 0.56 9.31 -6.30
C HIS A 86 0.87 10.28 -5.15
N LEU A 87 0.72 9.85 -3.89
CA LEU A 87 1.09 10.63 -2.72
C LEU A 87 2.60 10.64 -2.48
N LEU A 88 3.27 9.51 -2.67
CA LEU A 88 4.71 9.37 -2.48
C LEU A 88 5.53 9.95 -3.64
N GLY A 89 4.96 9.94 -4.86
CA GLY A 89 5.58 10.43 -6.08
C GLY A 89 5.76 9.34 -7.13
N SER A 90 5.78 9.73 -8.41
CA SER A 90 5.86 8.80 -9.55
C SER A 90 7.14 7.98 -9.61
N PHE A 91 8.19 8.42 -8.90
CA PHE A 91 9.47 7.73 -8.79
C PHE A 91 9.40 6.46 -7.92
N THR A 92 8.36 6.30 -7.09
CA THR A 92 8.22 5.09 -6.26
C THR A 92 7.54 3.96 -7.03
N GLN A 93 7.88 2.73 -6.65
CA GLN A 93 7.18 1.53 -7.12
C GLN A 93 5.84 1.36 -6.39
N PRO A 94 4.86 0.65 -6.98
CA PRO A 94 3.60 0.33 -6.31
C PRO A 94 3.84 -0.53 -5.06
N LEU A 95 3.21 -0.18 -3.94
CA LEU A 95 3.39 -0.89 -2.67
C LEU A 95 2.69 -2.25 -2.63
N TYR A 96 1.48 -2.32 -3.18
CA TYR A 96 0.79 -3.59 -3.39
C TYR A 96 0.91 -3.95 -4.85
N PRO A 97 1.66 -5.00 -5.16
CA PRO A 97 1.93 -5.34 -6.54
C PRO A 97 0.73 -6.18 -7.06
N LEU A 98 0.34 -5.99 -8.33
CA LEU A 98 -0.83 -6.62 -8.95
C LEU A 98 -0.61 -8.12 -9.20
N PRO A 99 -1.54 -9.02 -8.80
CA PRO A 99 -1.42 -10.43 -9.16
C PRO A 99 -1.50 -10.59 -10.69
N GLY A 100 -0.34 -10.71 -11.34
CA GLY A 100 -0.21 -10.90 -12.79
C GLY A 100 0.91 -10.13 -13.50
N LEU A 101 1.62 -9.19 -12.85
CA LEU A 101 2.61 -8.34 -13.55
C LEU A 101 4.06 -8.36 -13.04
N TYR A 102 4.46 -9.32 -12.21
CA TYR A 102 5.89 -9.50 -11.86
C TYR A 102 6.17 -10.96 -11.50
N SER A 103 6.50 -11.73 -12.54
CA SER A 103 7.71 -12.55 -12.46
C SER A 103 8.89 -11.57 -12.54
N THR A 104 9.28 -10.98 -11.43
CA THR A 104 10.59 -10.32 -11.28
C THR A 104 10.95 -10.25 -9.82
N ARG A 105 11.73 -11.27 -9.41
CA ARG A 105 12.66 -11.33 -8.27
C ARG A 105 12.36 -10.36 -7.10
N TYR A 106 11.73 -10.91 -6.07
CA TYR A 106 12.17 -10.61 -4.71
C TYR A 106 13.40 -11.49 -4.44
N PRO A 107 14.62 -10.96 -4.27
CA PRO A 107 15.63 -11.71 -3.53
C PRO A 107 15.13 -11.84 -2.10
N LYS A 108 14.98 -13.08 -1.62
CA LYS A 108 14.97 -13.34 -0.17
C LYS A 108 16.36 -12.95 0.31
N GLU A 109 16.50 -11.77 0.89
CA GLU A 109 17.71 -11.35 1.58
C GLU A 109 17.52 -11.57 3.08
N ASP A 110 18.13 -12.65 3.57
CA ASP A 110 18.61 -12.73 4.96
C ASP A 110 19.57 -11.56 5.19
N VAL A 111 19.06 -10.42 5.63
CA VAL A 111 19.89 -9.28 6.04
C VAL A 111 20.30 -9.50 7.49
N ALA A 112 21.49 -10.08 7.65
CA ALA A 112 22.28 -9.92 8.86
C ALA A 112 22.60 -8.43 9.02
N VAL A 113 22.12 -7.85 10.12
CA VAL A 113 22.45 -6.48 10.53
C VAL A 113 23.95 -6.42 10.81
N THR A 114 24.71 -5.85 9.88
CA THR A 114 26.09 -5.44 10.13
C THR A 114 26.10 -3.92 10.17
N VAL A 115 26.08 -3.39 11.39
CA VAL A 115 26.43 -2.00 11.68
C VAL A 115 27.89 -1.82 11.29
N CYS A 116 28.19 -0.96 10.32
CA CYS A 116 29.57 -0.51 10.13
C CYS A 116 29.62 1.01 9.92
N SER A 117 30.40 1.59 10.81
CA SER A 117 30.70 2.98 11.06
C SER A 117 31.16 3.78 9.84
N VAL A 118 30.69 5.04 9.84
CA VAL A 118 31.31 6.30 9.40
C VAL A 118 32.64 6.23 8.62
N SER A 119 32.71 7.08 7.58
CA SER A 119 33.88 7.63 6.84
C SER A 119 33.92 7.13 5.38
N ALA A 120 34.10 7.92 4.34
CA ALA A 120 34.27 9.35 4.17
C ALA A 120 33.85 9.71 2.74
N ILE A 121 33.40 10.94 2.58
CA ILE A 121 33.10 11.63 1.33
C ILE A 121 34.38 11.71 0.47
N ALA A 122 34.32 11.26 -0.78
CA ALA A 122 35.27 11.65 -1.81
C ALA A 122 34.52 12.12 -3.06
N VAL A 123 34.80 13.37 -3.39
CA VAL A 123 34.14 14.27 -4.31
C VAL A 123 34.87 14.29 -5.66
N MET A 124 34.08 14.51 -6.72
CA MET A 124 34.42 15.15 -8.00
C MET A 124 35.24 14.42 -9.11
N ARG A 125 34.59 14.47 -10.30
CA ARG A 125 35.09 14.91 -11.62
C ARG A 125 36.03 13.98 -12.40
N SER A 126 35.62 13.59 -13.63
CA SER A 126 36.11 14.20 -14.87
C SER A 126 35.47 13.60 -16.15
N VAL A 127 34.80 14.48 -16.94
CA VAL A 127 34.75 14.69 -18.42
C VAL A 127 34.90 13.51 -19.43
N PRO A 128 34.12 13.48 -20.54
CA PRO A 128 34.15 12.40 -21.56
C PRO A 128 35.24 12.62 -22.64
N ARG A 129 35.63 11.53 -23.31
CA ARG A 129 36.36 11.60 -24.59
C ARG A 129 35.67 10.74 -25.65
N GLY A 130 35.33 11.37 -26.77
CA GLY A 130 35.09 10.70 -28.04
C GLY A 130 36.40 10.48 -28.79
N CYS A 131 36.36 9.50 -29.69
CA CYS A 131 37.07 9.44 -30.96
C CYS A 131 36.10 8.79 -31.96
#